data_AF-A0A0G1MD74-F1
#
_entry.id   AF-A0A0G1MD74-F1
#
_cell.length_a   1.000
_cell.length_b   1.000
_cell.length_c   1.000
_cell.angle_alpha   90.00
_cell.angle_beta   90.00
_cell.angle_gamma   90.00
#
_symmetry.space_group_name_H-M   'P 1'
#
loop_
_entity.id
_entity.type
_entity.pdbx_description
1 polymer ?
#
loop_
_entity_poly.entity_id
_entity_poly.type
_entity_poly.pdbx_seq_one_letter_code
_entity_poly.pdbx_strand_id
1 'polypeptide(L)'
;VANIEDFYNDFSQGGWDAWFVMTQNDVNNPYGAFLETQIELDERLAQALGLQNMRLSWDSGFLGWSECIREDPDTGECIERGPTKTPGKVIESQLENVLGSGVRQLELADEFDELVAALFSQLLKQIFSSAQGLFNGTGFGGNASGGGGGGITLYTLDVYKSGTGSGTVISQPAGINCGSTCAASFPDGASVTLTAIPAIGSTFTKWFGGACSNQTSPTCVLPMTAVKNTIAIFD
;
A
#
# COMPACT_ATOMS: atom_id res chain seq x y z
N VAL A 1 -15.59 -18.04 35.03
CA VAL A 1 -16.79 -17.64 35.80
C VAL A 1 -17.94 -18.52 35.38
N ALA A 2 -18.73 -19.06 36.32
CA ALA A 2 -19.85 -19.94 36.00
C ALA A 2 -21.10 -19.18 35.47
N ASN A 3 -21.19 -17.86 35.72
CA ASN A 3 -22.24 -16.99 35.19
C ASN A 3 -21.69 -15.57 34.96
N ILE A 4 -21.82 -15.04 33.74
CA ILE A 4 -21.26 -13.73 33.35
C ILE A 4 -22.18 -12.56 33.71
N GLU A 5 -23.48 -12.84 33.88
CA GLU A 5 -24.48 -11.84 34.30
C GLU A 5 -24.28 -11.42 35.76
N ASP A 6 -23.86 -12.35 36.61
CA ASP A 6 -23.58 -12.08 38.02
C ASP A 6 -22.31 -11.23 38.18
N PHE A 7 -21.30 -11.41 37.32
CA PHE A 7 -20.11 -10.57 37.30
C PHE A 7 -20.41 -9.13 36.85
N TYR A 8 -21.39 -8.93 35.96
CA TYR A 8 -21.80 -7.60 35.50
C TYR A 8 -22.45 -6.77 36.62
N ASN A 9 -23.18 -7.44 37.52
CA ASN A 9 -23.85 -6.80 38.64
C ASN A 9 -22.98 -6.75 39.91
N ASP A 10 -22.04 -7.68 40.06
CA ASP A 10 -21.12 -7.74 41.20
C ASP A 10 -19.72 -8.23 40.75
N PHE A 11 -18.78 -7.29 40.67
CA PHE A 11 -17.39 -7.55 40.29
C PHE A 11 -16.68 -8.56 41.20
N SER A 12 -17.15 -8.76 42.44
CA SER A 12 -16.53 -9.71 43.38
C SER A 12 -16.77 -11.18 43.02
N GLN A 13 -17.76 -11.49 42.17
CA GLN A 13 -18.10 -12.86 41.72
C GLN A 13 -17.13 -13.44 40.68
N GLY A 14 -16.15 -12.64 40.24
CA GLY A 14 -15.14 -13.07 39.27
C GLY A 14 -13.82 -12.31 39.36
N GLY A 15 -13.84 -11.11 39.95
CA GLY A 15 -12.66 -10.29 40.23
C GLY A 15 -11.82 -9.98 38.99
N TRP A 16 -10.54 -9.70 39.23
CA TRP A 16 -9.58 -9.41 38.18
C TRP A 16 -9.34 -10.59 37.23
N ASP A 17 -9.56 -11.83 37.69
CA ASP A 17 -9.38 -13.04 36.88
C ASP A 17 -10.47 -13.15 35.79
N ALA A 18 -11.73 -12.88 36.14
CA ALA A 18 -12.83 -12.78 35.18
C ALA A 18 -12.67 -11.62 34.20
N TRP A 19 -12.22 -10.47 34.70
CA TRP A 19 -11.93 -9.30 33.86
C TRP A 19 -10.80 -9.59 32.86
N PHE A 20 -9.77 -10.33 33.29
CA PHE A 20 -8.65 -10.71 32.42
C PHE A 20 -9.06 -11.72 31.36
N VAL A 21 -9.89 -12.72 31.70
CA VAL A 21 -10.43 -13.68 30.71
C VAL A 21 -11.37 -13.00 29.71
N MET A 22 -12.15 -12.00 30.12
CA MET A 22 -13.02 -11.21 29.23
C MET A 22 -12.22 -10.28 28.30
N THR A 23 -11.08 -9.76 28.74
CA THR A 23 -10.27 -8.82 27.96
C THR A 23 -9.18 -9.48 27.11
N GLN A 24 -8.82 -10.75 27.40
CA GLN A 24 -7.81 -11.50 26.66
C GLN A 24 -8.34 -12.70 25.86
N ASN A 25 -9.64 -13.00 25.96
CA ASN A 25 -10.27 -14.02 25.14
C ASN A 25 -11.37 -13.40 24.30
N ASP A 26 -11.00 -13.10 23.06
CA ASP A 26 -11.72 -12.31 22.06
C ASP A 26 -12.97 -13.04 21.55
N VAL A 27 -13.02 -14.36 21.76
CA VAL A 27 -14.04 -15.22 21.19
C VAL A 27 -15.23 -15.34 22.15
N ASN A 28 -16.36 -14.79 21.72
CA ASN A 28 -17.69 -15.00 22.30
C ASN A 28 -17.98 -14.27 23.63
N ASN A 29 -17.47 -13.03 23.76
CA ASN A 29 -17.87 -12.12 24.83
C ASN A 29 -18.62 -10.88 24.25
N PRO A 30 -19.65 -10.36 24.94
CA PRO A 30 -20.50 -9.29 24.39
C PRO A 30 -19.76 -7.96 24.20
N TYR A 31 -18.65 -7.74 24.91
CA TYR A 31 -17.85 -6.52 24.80
C TYR A 31 -16.97 -6.52 23.53
N GLY A 32 -16.38 -7.67 23.18
CA GLY A 32 -15.64 -7.91 21.96
C GLY A 32 -16.53 -7.77 20.73
N ALA A 33 -17.74 -8.33 20.78
CA ALA A 33 -18.74 -8.15 19.72
C ALA A 33 -19.12 -6.66 19.54
N PHE A 34 -19.32 -5.91 20.64
CA PHE A 34 -19.60 -4.48 20.55
C PHE A 34 -18.46 -3.69 19.90
N LEU A 35 -17.21 -3.94 20.31
CA LEU A 35 -16.03 -3.29 19.71
C LEU A 35 -15.86 -3.66 18.24
N GLU A 36 -16.04 -4.92 17.88
CA GLU A 36 -15.99 -5.40 16.50
C GLU A 36 -17.05 -4.71 15.63
N THR A 37 -18.29 -4.59 16.11
CA THR A 37 -19.35 -3.87 15.38
C THR A 37 -19.07 -2.38 15.23
N GLN A 38 -18.41 -1.73 16.20
CA GLN A 38 -18.00 -0.33 16.06
C GLN A 38 -16.89 -0.16 15.03
N ILE A 39 -15.89 -1.04 15.03
CA ILE A 39 -14.81 -1.03 14.03
C ILE A 39 -15.39 -1.25 12.62
N GLU A 40 -16.32 -2.19 12.46
CA GLU A 40 -17.01 -2.43 11.18
C GLU A 40 -17.84 -1.22 10.73
N LEU A 41 -18.52 -0.54 11.65
CA LEU A 41 -19.31 0.65 11.34
C LEU A 41 -18.42 1.83 10.90
N ASP A 42 -17.30 2.03 11.59
CA ASP A 42 -16.31 3.06 11.24
C ASP A 42 -15.66 2.78 9.89
N GLU A 43 -15.39 1.51 9.57
CA GLU A 43 -14.88 1.12 8.25
C GLU A 43 -15.91 1.42 7.14
N ARG A 44 -17.19 1.09 7.36
CA ARG A 44 -18.26 1.41 6.40
C ARG A 44 -18.41 2.92 6.19
N LEU A 45 -18.32 3.71 7.25
CA LEU A 45 -18.32 5.17 7.18
C LEU A 45 -17.10 5.71 6.41
N ALA A 46 -15.91 5.18 6.67
CA ALA A 46 -14.68 5.58 5.99
C ALA A 46 -14.71 5.23 4.50
N GLN A 47 -15.22 4.06 4.12
CA GLN A 47 -15.40 3.67 2.72
C GLN A 47 -16.43 4.57 2.01
N ALA A 48 -17.57 4.85 2.66
CA ALA A 48 -18.61 5.73 2.11
C ALA A 48 -18.11 7.18 1.92
N LEU A 49 -17.37 7.72 2.91
CA LEU A 49 -16.75 9.05 2.84
C LEU A 49 -15.62 9.10 1.81
N GLY A 50 -14.81 8.05 1.71
CA GLY A 50 -13.74 7.93 0.71
C GLY A 50 -14.28 7.96 -0.72
N LEU A 51 -15.38 7.23 -0.98
CA LEU A 51 -16.09 7.28 -2.26
C LEU A 51 -16.69 8.65 -2.56
N GLN A 52 -17.21 9.37 -1.55
CA GLN A 52 -17.67 10.75 -1.74
C GLN A 52 -16.51 11.70 -2.05
N ASN A 53 -15.39 11.62 -1.34
CA ASN A 53 -14.21 12.45 -1.60
C ASN A 53 -13.58 12.16 -2.97
N MET A 54 -13.55 10.90 -3.38
CA MET A 54 -13.14 10.53 -4.75
C MET A 54 -14.11 11.07 -5.79
N ARG A 55 -15.43 10.99 -5.56
CA ARG A 55 -16.41 11.62 -6.46
C ARG A 55 -16.24 13.14 -6.54
N LEU A 56 -15.94 13.80 -5.42
CA LEU A 56 -15.65 15.24 -5.37
C LEU A 56 -14.33 15.58 -6.09
N SER A 57 -13.30 14.71 -6.01
CA SER A 57 -12.00 14.93 -6.65
C SER A 57 -11.99 14.60 -8.14
N TRP A 58 -12.72 13.57 -8.56
CA TRP A 58 -12.87 13.15 -9.96
C TRP A 58 -13.46 14.23 -10.85
N ASP A 59 -14.16 15.17 -10.26
CA ASP A 59 -14.81 16.26 -10.97
C ASP A 59 -14.15 17.62 -10.71
N SER A 60 -13.08 17.70 -9.91
CA SER A 60 -12.41 18.97 -9.54
C SER A 60 -13.39 20.08 -9.11
N GLY A 61 -14.54 19.71 -8.53
CA GLY A 61 -15.62 20.62 -8.14
C GLY A 61 -16.65 20.98 -9.21
N PHE A 62 -16.61 20.40 -10.41
CA PHE A 62 -17.62 20.58 -11.45
C PHE A 62 -18.69 19.47 -11.40
N LEU A 63 -19.87 19.72 -11.94
CA LEU A 63 -20.91 18.69 -12.08
C LEU A 63 -20.72 17.99 -13.42
N GLY A 64 -20.32 16.71 -13.42
CA GLY A 64 -20.32 15.88 -14.63
C GLY A 64 -21.70 15.80 -15.27
N TRP A 65 -21.76 15.79 -16.60
CA TRP A 65 -23.02 15.68 -17.35
C TRP A 65 -23.07 14.37 -18.13
N SER A 66 -24.28 13.86 -18.36
CA SER A 66 -24.53 12.69 -19.22
C SER A 66 -25.55 13.09 -20.27
N GLU A 67 -25.27 12.74 -21.53
CA GLU A 67 -26.23 12.90 -22.62
C GLU A 67 -27.33 11.83 -22.52
N CYS A 68 -28.55 12.19 -22.91
CA CYS A 68 -29.62 11.22 -22.99
C CYS A 68 -29.48 10.39 -24.27
N ILE A 69 -29.46 9.07 -24.14
CA ILE A 69 -29.38 8.15 -25.28
C ILE A 69 -30.77 7.75 -25.74
N ARG A 70 -31.71 7.56 -24.80
CA ARG A 70 -33.12 7.27 -25.10
C ARG A 70 -34.04 8.06 -24.19
N GLU A 71 -34.94 8.80 -24.83
CA GLU A 71 -36.04 9.53 -24.20
C GLU A 71 -37.32 8.71 -24.29
N ASP A 72 -38.17 8.88 -23.29
CA ASP A 72 -39.53 8.38 -23.27
C ASP A 72 -40.34 9.13 -24.34
N PRO A 73 -40.92 8.42 -25.33
CA PRO A 73 -41.70 9.07 -26.38
C PRO A 73 -42.96 9.78 -25.87
N ASP A 74 -43.47 9.41 -24.70
CA ASP A 74 -44.73 9.95 -24.17
C ASP A 74 -44.50 11.11 -23.18
N THR A 75 -43.39 11.09 -22.44
CA THR A 75 -43.10 12.08 -21.39
C THR A 75 -41.92 13.01 -21.70
N GLY A 76 -41.10 12.65 -22.70
CA GLY A 76 -39.85 13.35 -23.01
C GLY A 76 -38.77 13.21 -21.92
N GLU A 77 -39.00 12.39 -20.89
CA GLU A 77 -38.03 12.16 -19.83
C GLU A 77 -36.95 11.17 -20.28
N CYS A 78 -35.72 11.38 -19.81
CA CYS A 78 -34.62 10.52 -20.18
C CYS A 78 -34.68 9.17 -19.46
N ILE A 79 -34.92 8.08 -20.19
CA ILE A 79 -34.99 6.72 -19.65
C ILE A 79 -33.59 6.12 -19.51
N GLU A 80 -32.70 6.38 -20.46
CA GLU A 80 -31.34 5.83 -20.47
C GLU A 80 -30.31 6.93 -20.73
N ARG A 81 -29.45 7.16 -19.71
CA ARG A 81 -28.36 8.13 -19.77
C ARG A 81 -27.06 7.46 -20.19
N GLY A 82 -26.30 8.16 -21.02
CA GLY A 82 -24.97 7.74 -21.44
C GLY A 82 -23.91 7.87 -20.34
N PRO A 83 -22.67 7.44 -20.62
CA PRO A 83 -21.57 7.51 -19.65
C PRO A 83 -21.29 8.97 -19.26
N THR A 84 -21.23 9.25 -17.95
CA THR A 84 -20.95 10.57 -17.39
C THR A 84 -19.63 11.13 -17.92
N LYS A 85 -19.71 12.29 -18.55
CA LYS A 85 -18.57 13.07 -19.03
C LYS A 85 -18.20 14.06 -17.93
N THR A 86 -17.03 13.87 -17.35
CA THR A 86 -16.41 14.88 -16.49
C THR A 86 -15.53 15.78 -17.37
N PRO A 87 -15.43 17.10 -17.08
CA PRO A 87 -14.67 18.04 -17.91
C PRO A 87 -13.23 17.60 -18.19
N GLY A 88 -12.58 16.90 -17.24
CA GLY A 88 -11.24 16.35 -17.41
C GLY A 88 -11.14 15.24 -18.46
N LYS A 89 -12.18 14.40 -18.60
CA LYS A 89 -12.21 13.29 -19.57
C LYS A 89 -12.53 13.74 -21.00
N VAL A 90 -13.15 14.92 -21.17
CA VAL A 90 -13.44 15.51 -22.48
C VAL A 90 -12.14 15.92 -23.19
N ILE A 91 -11.18 16.47 -22.44
CA ILE A 91 -9.87 16.88 -22.97
C ILE A 91 -9.08 15.66 -23.48
N GLU A 92 -9.12 14.53 -22.75
CA GLU A 92 -8.51 13.25 -23.15
C GLU A 92 -9.07 12.74 -24.49
N SER A 93 -10.40 12.73 -24.66
CA SER A 93 -11.05 12.27 -25.89
C SER A 93 -10.85 13.20 -27.09
N GLN A 94 -10.66 14.51 -26.86
CA GLN A 94 -10.31 15.44 -27.93
C GLN A 94 -8.83 15.32 -28.31
N LEU A 95 -7.96 15.05 -27.34
CA LEU A 95 -6.54 14.81 -27.57
C LEU A 95 -6.30 13.49 -28.34
N GLU A 96 -7.01 12.41 -28.02
CA GLU A 96 -6.98 11.16 -28.80
C GLU A 96 -7.46 11.34 -30.25
N ASN A 97 -8.51 12.16 -30.48
CA ASN A 97 -8.98 12.47 -31.84
C ASN A 97 -7.99 13.35 -32.63
N VAL A 98 -7.20 14.19 -31.96
CA VAL A 98 -6.16 15.03 -32.59
C VAL A 98 -4.88 14.22 -32.85
N LEU A 99 -4.58 13.21 -32.02
CA LEU A 99 -3.41 12.34 -32.17
C LEU A 99 -3.66 11.16 -33.14
N GLY A 100 -4.90 10.73 -33.36
CA GLY A 100 -5.22 9.56 -34.19
C GLY A 100 -4.86 9.65 -35.68
N SER A 101 -4.68 10.84 -36.26
CA SER A 101 -4.35 11.02 -37.68
C SER A 101 -2.87 11.34 -37.97
N GLY A 102 -2.02 11.48 -36.94
CA GLY A 102 -0.63 11.95 -37.11
C GLY A 102 0.48 10.90 -36.93
N VAL A 103 0.18 9.69 -36.44
CA VAL A 103 1.22 8.78 -35.88
C VAL A 103 1.46 7.52 -36.73
N ARG A 104 1.02 7.48 -37.99
CA ARG A 104 1.34 6.36 -38.91
C ARG A 104 2.66 6.51 -39.68
N GLN A 105 3.50 7.47 -39.33
CA GLN A 105 4.75 7.73 -40.05
C GLN A 105 5.94 8.02 -39.14
N LEU A 106 6.10 7.25 -38.06
CA LEU A 106 7.38 7.08 -37.38
C LEU A 106 7.58 5.60 -37.06
N GLU A 107 7.60 4.80 -38.12
CA GLU A 107 8.47 3.64 -38.19
C GLU A 107 9.90 4.18 -38.18
N LEU A 108 10.60 4.06 -37.05
CA LEU A 108 12.06 4.09 -36.84
C LEU A 108 12.36 4.29 -35.35
N ALA A 109 12.53 3.19 -34.60
CA ALA A 109 13.55 3.03 -33.56
C ALA A 109 13.38 1.67 -32.86
N ASP A 110 14.10 0.65 -33.33
CA ASP A 110 14.60 -0.42 -32.46
C ASP A 110 15.60 0.23 -31.48
N GLU A 111 15.13 0.80 -30.36
CA GLU A 111 15.95 1.08 -29.14
C GLU A 111 15.19 1.68 -27.93
N PHE A 112 13.87 1.95 -27.99
CA PHE A 112 13.15 2.53 -26.83
C PHE A 112 12.67 1.54 -25.75
N ASP A 113 12.90 0.23 -25.93
CA ASP A 113 12.17 -0.81 -25.18
C ASP A 113 12.64 -1.10 -23.74
N GLU A 114 13.53 -0.30 -23.15
CA GLU A 114 13.98 -0.54 -21.77
C GLU A 114 13.55 0.53 -20.75
N LEU A 115 13.28 1.76 -21.20
CA LEU A 115 12.94 2.87 -20.30
C LEU A 115 11.43 3.08 -20.13
N VAL A 116 10.63 2.80 -21.18
CA VAL A 116 9.19 3.06 -21.13
C VAL A 116 8.44 1.96 -20.38
N ALA A 117 8.87 0.69 -20.50
CA ALA A 117 8.31 -0.41 -19.71
C ALA A 117 8.62 -0.28 -18.20
N ALA A 118 9.80 0.25 -17.86
CA ALA A 118 10.17 0.55 -16.48
C ALA A 118 9.30 1.68 -15.89
N LEU A 119 9.00 2.71 -16.67
CA LEU A 119 8.16 3.82 -16.24
C LEU A 119 6.68 3.39 -16.14
N PHE A 120 6.19 2.60 -17.08
CA PHE A 120 4.82 2.10 -17.07
C PHE A 120 4.59 1.12 -15.91
N SER A 121 5.57 0.27 -15.59
CA SER A 121 5.52 -0.61 -14.42
C SER A 121 5.69 0.14 -13.09
N GLN A 122 6.40 1.27 -13.06
CA GLN A 122 6.44 2.17 -11.89
C GLN A 122 5.10 2.89 -11.69
N LEU A 123 4.45 3.34 -12.76
CA LEU A 123 3.14 4.00 -12.70
C LEU A 123 2.05 3.01 -12.28
N LEU A 124 2.07 1.77 -12.82
CA LEU A 124 1.20 0.68 -12.36
C LEU A 124 1.46 0.38 -10.88
N LYS A 125 2.73 0.30 -10.45
CA LYS A 125 3.07 0.11 -9.02
C LYS A 125 2.63 1.26 -8.14
N GLN A 126 2.56 2.50 -8.63
CA GLN A 126 2.08 3.65 -7.86
C GLN A 126 0.55 3.65 -7.70
N ILE A 127 -0.17 3.07 -8.66
CA ILE A 127 -1.62 2.84 -8.59
C ILE A 127 -1.93 1.64 -7.67
N PHE A 128 -1.12 0.58 -7.71
CA PHE A 128 -1.28 -0.56 -6.80
C PHE A 128 -0.68 -0.32 -5.39
N SER A 129 0.28 0.61 -5.24
CA SER A 129 0.84 1.00 -3.93
C SER A 129 0.07 2.12 -3.24
N SER A 130 -0.76 2.90 -3.94
CA SER A 130 -1.75 3.78 -3.29
C SER A 130 -2.98 3.02 -2.79
N ALA A 131 -3.20 1.78 -3.26
CA ALA A 131 -4.09 0.82 -2.59
C ALA A 131 -3.44 0.11 -1.38
N GLN A 132 -2.13 0.32 -1.15
CA GLN A 132 -1.37 -0.18 0.00
C GLN A 132 -1.37 0.80 1.19
N GLY A 133 -2.34 1.72 1.22
CA GLY A 133 -2.70 2.50 2.41
C GLY A 133 -3.75 1.81 3.29
N LEU A 134 -4.35 0.70 2.84
CA LEU A 134 -5.44 0.00 3.55
C LEU A 134 -4.98 -1.20 4.41
N PHE A 135 -3.69 -1.57 4.39
CA PHE A 135 -3.20 -2.72 5.17
C PHE A 135 -2.13 -2.38 6.22
N ASN A 136 -1.86 -1.10 6.49
CA ASN A 136 -0.96 -0.75 7.58
C ASN A 136 -1.73 -0.24 8.80
N GLY A 137 -2.32 -1.20 9.52
CA GLY A 137 -2.99 -0.97 10.79
C GLY A 137 -3.00 -2.25 11.64
N THR A 138 -1.93 -2.42 12.42
CA THR A 138 -1.77 -3.36 13.55
C THR A 138 -1.59 -4.85 13.25
N GLY A 139 -0.59 -5.43 13.90
CA GLY A 139 0.01 -6.70 13.53
C GLY A 139 -0.81 -7.94 13.85
N PHE A 140 -0.64 -8.96 13.01
CA PHE A 140 -0.86 -10.34 13.38
C PHE A 140 0.49 -11.01 13.63
N GLY A 141 0.99 -10.81 14.85
CA GLY A 141 1.86 -11.80 15.47
C GLY A 141 0.97 -12.93 15.96
N GLY A 142 0.85 -14.00 15.17
CA GLY A 142 -0.02 -15.12 15.53
C GLY A 142 0.22 -16.32 14.66
N ASN A 143 0.83 -17.33 15.26
CA ASN A 143 1.01 -18.69 14.75
C ASN A 143 -0.34 -19.24 14.22
N ALA A 144 -0.50 -19.38 12.90
CA ALA A 144 -1.70 -19.96 12.30
C ALA A 144 -1.35 -21.24 11.53
N SER A 145 -1.56 -22.35 12.22
CA SER A 145 -1.71 -23.68 11.63
C SER A 145 -2.96 -23.73 10.76
N GLY A 146 -2.79 -24.06 9.48
CA GLY A 146 -3.81 -24.71 8.65
C GLY A 146 -4.87 -23.81 8.03
N GLY A 147 -4.77 -23.59 6.72
CA GLY A 147 -5.85 -23.07 5.90
C GLY A 147 -5.35 -22.48 4.59
N GLY A 148 -5.41 -23.26 3.50
CA GLY A 148 -4.94 -22.87 2.17
C GLY A 148 -5.67 -21.65 1.61
N GLY A 149 -5.11 -20.48 1.83
CA GLY A 149 -5.28 -19.27 1.04
C GLY A 149 -3.88 -18.74 0.78
N GLY A 150 -3.55 -18.37 -0.45
CA GLY A 150 -2.23 -17.86 -0.82
C GLY A 150 -1.94 -16.51 -0.15
N GLY A 151 -1.64 -16.54 1.15
CA GLY A 151 -1.18 -15.41 1.91
C GLY A 151 0.24 -15.09 1.46
N ILE A 152 0.44 -13.87 0.96
CA ILE A 152 1.77 -13.33 0.74
C ILE A 152 2.49 -13.22 2.09
N THR A 153 3.45 -14.10 2.33
CA THR A 153 4.32 -14.00 3.52
C THR A 153 5.21 -12.78 3.32
N LEU A 154 5.26 -11.87 4.29
CA LEU A 154 6.08 -10.66 4.24
C LEU A 154 7.20 -10.75 5.27
N TYR A 155 8.39 -10.29 4.88
CA TYR A 155 9.55 -10.17 5.75
C TYR A 155 10.02 -8.72 5.82
N THR A 156 10.28 -8.25 7.04
CA THR A 156 10.83 -6.91 7.28
C THR A 156 12.33 -6.88 7.00
N LEU A 157 12.78 -5.85 6.29
CA LEU A 157 14.17 -5.50 6.09
C LEU A 157 14.48 -4.18 6.79
N ASP A 158 15.39 -4.23 7.76
CA ASP A 158 15.91 -3.06 8.46
C ASP A 158 17.27 -2.66 7.91
N VAL A 159 17.44 -1.38 7.60
CA VAL A 159 18.69 -0.78 7.12
C VAL A 159 19.19 0.24 8.11
N TYR A 160 20.44 0.09 8.54
CA TYR A 160 21.12 1.03 9.41
C TYR A 160 22.28 1.69 8.66
N LYS A 161 22.71 2.85 9.16
CA LYS A 161 23.89 3.57 8.66
C LYS A 161 24.88 3.76 9.81
N SER A 162 26.17 3.66 9.53
CA SER A 162 27.24 3.82 10.51
C SER A 162 28.50 4.41 9.85
N GLY A 163 29.44 4.89 10.65
CA GLY A 163 30.72 5.47 10.21
C GLY A 163 30.78 6.99 10.37
N THR A 164 31.88 7.61 9.93
CA THR A 164 32.10 9.07 10.05
C THR A 164 31.47 9.86 8.90
N GLY A 165 31.21 9.19 7.78
CA GLY A 165 30.58 9.76 6.61
C GLY A 165 29.06 9.75 6.70
N SER A 166 28.42 10.43 5.75
CA SER A 166 26.97 10.45 5.59
C SER A 166 26.57 9.93 4.22
N GLY A 167 25.34 9.42 4.13
CA GLY A 167 24.81 8.84 2.91
C GLY A 167 23.35 8.47 3.04
N THR A 168 22.79 8.05 1.91
CA THR A 168 21.42 7.54 1.80
C THR A 168 21.47 6.13 1.24
N VAL A 169 20.52 5.30 1.63
CA VAL A 169 20.35 3.95 1.05
C VAL A 169 18.95 3.87 0.49
N ILE A 170 18.84 3.49 -0.77
CA ILE A 170 17.55 3.27 -1.44
C ILE A 170 17.39 1.80 -1.81
N SER A 171 16.15 1.31 -1.90
CA SER A 171 15.85 -0.06 -2.34
C SER A 171 15.05 -0.12 -3.64
N GLN A 172 15.21 -1.22 -4.37
CA GLN A 172 14.32 -1.65 -5.44
C GLN A 172 13.92 -3.13 -5.22
N PRO A 173 12.62 -3.46 -5.02
CA PRO A 173 11.44 -2.59 -5.01
C PRO A 173 11.51 -1.42 -4.01
N ALA A 174 10.84 -0.31 -4.35
CA ALA A 174 10.82 0.88 -3.51
C ALA A 174 10.16 0.56 -2.17
N GLY A 175 10.73 1.08 -1.09
CA GLY A 175 10.25 0.86 0.28
C GLY A 175 11.23 1.40 1.31
N ILE A 176 12.53 1.29 1.03
CA ILE A 176 13.59 1.88 1.86
C ILE A 176 14.15 3.10 1.15
N ASN A 177 14.14 4.22 1.86
CA ASN A 177 14.92 5.42 1.55
C ASN A 177 15.48 5.94 2.87
N CYS A 178 16.61 5.36 3.26
CA CYS A 178 17.22 5.50 4.56
C CYS A 178 17.95 6.85 4.71
N GLY A 179 17.29 7.93 4.29
CA GLY A 179 17.41 9.29 4.81
C GLY A 179 16.27 9.63 5.79
N SER A 180 15.08 9.02 5.61
CA SER A 180 13.90 9.18 6.48
C SER A 180 13.22 7.85 6.84
N THR A 181 13.23 6.86 5.93
CA THR A 181 12.56 5.56 6.11
C THR A 181 13.54 4.42 5.89
N CYS A 182 13.88 3.73 6.97
CA CYS A 182 14.95 2.74 6.99
C CYS A 182 14.47 1.28 7.14
N ALA A 183 13.16 1.07 7.24
CA ALA A 183 12.56 -0.26 7.38
C ALA A 183 11.41 -0.42 6.38
N ALA A 184 11.32 -1.57 5.73
CA ALA A 184 10.19 -1.91 4.86
C ALA A 184 9.94 -3.42 4.81
N SER A 185 8.70 -3.81 4.54
CA SER A 185 8.29 -5.21 4.40
C SER A 185 8.22 -5.62 2.93
N PHE A 186 8.84 -6.76 2.60
CA PHE A 186 8.90 -7.29 1.25
C PHE A 186 8.35 -8.73 1.22
N PRO A 187 7.74 -9.18 0.10
CA PRO A 187 7.27 -10.56 -0.03
C PRO A 187 8.39 -11.60 0.09
N ASP A 188 8.04 -12.77 0.61
CA ASP A 188 8.91 -13.94 0.58
C ASP A 188 9.33 -14.27 -0.85
N GLY A 189 10.61 -14.56 -1.04
CA GLY A 189 11.24 -14.78 -2.33
C GLY A 189 11.50 -13.51 -3.15
N ALA A 190 11.10 -12.31 -2.68
CA ALA A 190 11.39 -11.07 -3.39
C ALA A 190 12.90 -10.78 -3.37
N SER A 191 13.44 -10.38 -4.52
CA SER A 191 14.83 -9.92 -4.63
C SER A 191 14.88 -8.40 -4.45
N VAL A 192 15.45 -7.94 -3.34
CA VAL A 192 15.59 -6.51 -3.01
C VAL A 192 17.01 -6.05 -3.32
N THR A 193 17.15 -5.07 -4.20
CA THR A 193 18.42 -4.41 -4.50
C THR A 193 18.55 -3.15 -3.66
N LEU A 194 19.56 -3.10 -2.79
CA LEU A 194 19.94 -1.91 -2.03
C LEU A 194 21.04 -1.16 -2.77
N THR A 195 20.93 0.17 -2.82
CA THR A 195 21.93 1.07 -3.39
C THR A 195 22.30 2.13 -2.36
N ALA A 196 23.56 2.13 -1.95
CA ALA A 196 24.15 3.16 -1.09
C ALA A 196 24.66 4.33 -1.93
N ILE A 197 24.17 5.53 -1.63
CA ILE A 197 24.57 6.79 -2.27
C ILE A 197 25.27 7.63 -1.19
N PRO A 198 26.60 7.72 -1.20
CA PRO A 198 27.33 8.57 -0.27
C PRO A 198 27.03 10.06 -0.56
N ALA A 199 27.00 10.88 0.50
CA ALA A 199 26.86 12.32 0.37
C ALA A 199 28.18 12.94 -0.13
N ILE A 200 28.12 14.22 -0.54
CA ILE A 200 29.31 14.97 -0.97
C ILE A 200 30.32 15.01 0.18
N GLY A 201 31.54 14.55 -0.09
CA GLY A 201 32.62 14.50 0.91
C GLY A 201 32.65 13.23 1.77
N SER A 202 31.76 12.26 1.51
CA SER A 202 31.77 10.94 2.14
C SER A 202 31.99 9.85 1.10
N THR A 203 32.42 8.68 1.56
CA THR A 203 32.62 7.49 0.72
C THR A 203 31.87 6.30 1.30
N PHE A 204 31.34 5.45 0.43
CA PHE A 204 30.78 4.17 0.87
C PHE A 204 31.91 3.16 1.04
N THR A 205 32.04 2.58 2.25
CA THR A 205 33.14 1.67 2.58
C THR A 205 32.73 0.22 2.34
N LYS A 206 31.63 -0.22 2.97
CA LYS A 206 31.11 -1.59 2.86
C LYS A 206 29.73 -1.76 3.49
N TRP A 207 29.08 -2.86 3.10
CA TRP A 207 27.92 -3.43 3.78
C TRP A 207 28.34 -4.37 4.91
N PHE A 208 27.57 -4.38 5.98
CA PHE A 208 27.75 -5.28 7.12
C PHE A 208 26.41 -5.89 7.54
N GLY A 209 26.40 -7.17 7.89
CA GLY A 209 25.18 -7.89 8.29
C GLY A 209 24.33 -8.38 7.10
N GLY A 210 23.46 -9.35 7.38
CA GLY A 210 22.57 -9.96 6.38
C GLY A 210 23.30 -10.64 5.21
N ALA A 211 22.65 -10.75 4.05
CA ALA A 211 23.26 -11.36 2.85
C ALA A 211 24.17 -10.40 2.06
N CYS A 212 24.26 -9.13 2.47
CA CYS A 212 25.18 -8.14 1.91
C CYS A 212 26.52 -8.07 2.66
N SER A 213 26.71 -8.88 3.70
CA SER A 213 27.84 -8.72 4.60
C SER A 213 29.19 -8.82 3.87
N ASN A 214 30.07 -7.86 4.15
CA ASN A 214 31.41 -7.71 3.57
C ASN A 214 31.44 -7.35 2.07
N GLN A 215 30.32 -6.92 1.47
CA GLN A 215 30.35 -6.36 0.13
C GLN A 215 30.86 -4.92 0.14
N THR A 216 31.80 -4.61 -0.75
CA THR A 216 32.33 -3.25 -0.97
C THR A 216 31.64 -2.53 -2.13
N SER A 217 30.84 -3.25 -2.93
CA SER A 217 29.99 -2.62 -3.94
C SER A 217 28.92 -1.77 -3.27
N PRO A 218 28.66 -0.54 -3.73
CA PRO A 218 27.56 0.29 -3.22
C PRO A 218 26.18 -0.32 -3.50
N THR A 219 26.10 -1.25 -4.46
CA THR A 219 24.91 -2.04 -4.75
C THR A 219 25.00 -3.42 -4.11
N CYS A 220 23.93 -3.85 -3.44
CA CYS A 220 23.78 -5.21 -2.93
C CYS A 220 22.42 -5.79 -3.29
N VAL A 221 22.38 -7.05 -3.72
CA VAL A 221 21.15 -7.79 -3.96
C VAL A 221 20.88 -8.76 -2.81
N LEU A 222 19.71 -8.64 -2.20
CA LEU A 222 19.29 -9.38 -1.03
C LEU A 222 17.97 -10.13 -1.31
N PRO A 223 17.95 -11.47 -1.33
CA PRO A 223 16.70 -12.22 -1.37
C PRO A 223 16.00 -12.17 0.00
N MET A 224 14.70 -11.91 0.02
CA MET A 224 13.90 -11.83 1.25
C MET A 224 13.26 -13.17 1.56
N THR A 225 13.95 -13.96 2.38
CA THR A 225 13.50 -15.31 2.82
C THR A 225 13.28 -15.40 4.33
N ALA A 226 13.56 -14.29 5.04
CA ALA A 226 13.42 -14.13 6.48
C ALA A 226 13.53 -12.64 6.80
N VAL A 227 13.24 -12.26 8.05
CA VAL A 227 13.57 -10.92 8.57
C VAL A 227 15.08 -10.71 8.48
N LYS A 228 15.50 -9.56 7.96
CA LYS A 228 16.91 -9.26 7.71
C LYS A 228 17.26 -7.86 8.18
N ASN A 229 18.50 -7.71 8.61
CA ASN A 229 19.10 -6.43 8.94
C ASN A 229 20.39 -6.23 8.15
N THR A 230 20.65 -4.99 7.74
CA THR A 230 21.88 -4.61 7.03
C THR A 230 22.35 -3.25 7.50
N ILE A 231 23.67 -3.04 7.48
CA ILE A 231 24.30 -1.79 7.88
C ILE A 231 25.16 -1.29 6.71
N ALA A 232 24.91 -0.07 6.25
CA ALA A 232 25.79 0.66 5.32
C ALA A 232 26.83 1.45 6.12
N ILE A 233 28.11 1.23 5.84
CA ILE A 233 29.21 1.99 6.44
C ILE A 233 29.67 3.06 5.47
N PHE A 234 29.68 4.31 5.92
CA PHE A 234 30.18 5.48 5.20
C PHE A 234 31.31 6.15 6.00
N ASP A 235 32.40 6.52 5.35
CA ASP A 235 33.53 7.23 5.97
C ASP A 235 33.75 8.61 5.33
#